data_AF-A0A922VNX7-F1
#
_entry.id   AF-A0A922VNX7-F1
#
_cell.length_a   1.000
_cell.length_b   1.000
_cell.length_c   1.000
_cell.angle_alpha   90.00
_cell.angle_beta   90.00
_cell.angle_gamma   90.00
#
_symmetry.space_group_name_H-M   'P 1'
#
loop_
_entity.id
_entity.type
_entity.pdbx_description
1 polymer ?
#
loop_
_entity_poly.entity_id
_entity_poly.type
_entity_poly.pdbx_seq_one_letter_code
_entity_poly.pdbx_strand_id
1 'polypeptide(L)'
;MAEAHLSERSGAKERVSMKAEVFLPDDYRPAEDEPFMNDRQLEYFRRKLLIWKQELLDQSAETIDSLQDSGRNVPDIADRASEETDRALELRTRDRQRKLVGKIDAALRRIENGEFGYCEVTGEPISLKRLDARPIATMTLEAQEKHERRERVHRED
;
A
#
# COMPACT_ATOMS: atom_id res chain seq x y z
N MET A 1 -53.38 -4.67 20.02
CA MET A 1 -53.12 -3.84 18.82
C MET A 1 -52.80 -2.44 19.32
N ALA A 2 -51.62 -1.84 19.20
CA ALA A 2 -50.33 -2.24 18.64
C ALA A 2 -49.24 -1.47 19.41
N GLU A 3 -48.11 -2.13 19.69
CA GLU A 3 -46.88 -1.49 20.17
C GLU A 3 -46.26 -0.67 19.03
N ALA A 4 -45.91 0.58 19.31
CA ALA A 4 -45.10 1.40 18.40
C ALA A 4 -43.67 1.50 18.96
N HIS A 5 -42.83 0.56 18.54
CA HIS A 5 -41.38 0.71 18.55
C HIS A 5 -40.99 1.86 17.59
N LEU A 6 -40.37 2.92 18.12
CA LEU A 6 -39.46 3.75 17.35
C LEU A 6 -38.09 3.76 18.02
N SER A 7 -37.28 2.78 17.61
CA SER A 7 -35.84 2.93 17.48
C SER A 7 -35.60 3.91 16.33
N GLU A 8 -34.74 4.92 16.50
CA GLU A 8 -33.87 5.39 15.42
C GLU A 8 -32.72 6.31 15.90
N ARG A 9 -31.51 5.74 15.73
CA ARG A 9 -30.30 6.34 15.14
C ARG A 9 -29.45 7.33 15.95
N SER A 10 -28.48 6.73 16.63
CA SER A 10 -27.03 6.90 16.41
C SER A 10 -26.51 8.34 16.24
N GLY A 11 -26.18 8.96 17.37
CA GLY A 11 -25.32 10.13 17.47
C GLY A 11 -23.83 9.80 17.58
N ALA A 12 -23.34 8.80 16.82
CA ALA A 12 -21.91 8.49 16.76
C ALA A 12 -21.20 9.42 15.77
N LYS A 13 -21.04 10.70 16.15
CA LYS A 13 -19.92 11.51 15.66
C LYS A 13 -18.64 10.94 16.29
N GLU A 14 -18.17 9.84 15.74
CA GLU A 14 -16.96 9.16 16.20
C GLU A 14 -15.74 9.94 15.70
N ARG A 15 -15.33 10.88 16.55
CA ARG A 15 -13.99 11.44 16.74
C ARG A 15 -12.96 11.01 15.68
N VAL A 16 -12.87 11.78 14.59
CA VAL A 16 -11.61 11.88 13.86
C VAL A 16 -10.65 12.63 14.79
N SER A 17 -9.98 11.87 15.66
CA SER A 17 -8.90 12.35 16.49
C SER A 17 -7.78 12.80 15.57
N MET A 18 -7.68 14.11 15.33
CA MET A 18 -6.50 14.72 14.73
C MET A 18 -5.34 14.43 15.68
N LYS A 19 -4.59 13.35 15.42
CA LYS A 19 -3.40 12.99 16.19
C LYS A 19 -2.43 14.16 16.11
N ALA A 20 -1.95 14.60 17.27
CA ALA A 20 -0.96 15.66 17.42
C ALA A 20 0.18 15.47 16.40
N GLU A 21 0.63 16.55 15.77
CA GLU A 21 1.75 16.53 14.82
C GLU A 21 2.97 15.91 15.50
N VAL A 22 3.24 14.64 15.24
CA VAL A 22 4.45 13.96 15.73
C VAL A 22 5.62 14.55 14.96
N PHE A 23 6.39 15.40 15.63
CA PHE A 23 7.59 15.99 15.05
C PHE A 23 8.68 14.93 14.95
N LEU A 24 9.14 14.66 13.72
CA LEU A 24 10.27 13.79 13.44
C LEU A 24 11.43 14.65 12.93
N PRO A 25 12.64 14.50 13.50
CA PRO A 25 13.87 15.00 12.87
C PRO A 25 14.04 14.47 11.44
N ASP A 26 14.66 15.24 10.57
CA ASP A 26 14.87 14.90 9.15
C ASP A 26 15.68 13.60 8.96
N ASP A 27 16.56 13.29 9.90
CA ASP A 27 17.43 12.12 9.91
C ASP A 27 16.86 10.93 10.71
N TYR A 28 15.64 11.04 11.23
CA TYR A 28 15.05 9.97 12.04
C TYR A 28 14.93 8.66 11.25
N ARG A 29 15.34 7.57 11.90
CA ARG A 29 15.17 6.20 11.44
C ARG A 29 14.66 5.35 12.60
N PRO A 30 13.64 4.49 12.37
CA PRO A 30 13.19 3.54 13.38
C PRO A 30 14.34 2.67 13.87
N ALA A 31 14.53 2.61 15.17
CA ALA A 31 15.59 1.83 15.81
C ALA A 31 15.01 0.76 16.74
N GLU A 32 15.81 -0.26 17.05
CA GLU A 32 15.39 -1.38 17.91
C GLU A 32 15.49 -1.06 19.42
N ASP A 33 16.10 0.07 19.77
CA ASP A 33 16.29 0.54 21.15
C ASP A 33 15.12 1.38 21.70
N GLU A 34 14.09 1.60 20.88
CA GLU A 34 12.85 2.28 21.26
C GLU A 34 11.65 1.32 21.22
N PRO A 35 10.54 1.63 21.93
CA PRO A 35 9.36 0.78 21.92
C PRO A 35 8.83 0.54 20.51
N PHE A 36 8.61 -0.73 20.17
CA PHE A 36 8.17 -1.15 18.85
C PHE A 36 6.82 -0.51 18.48
N MET A 37 6.75 0.06 17.27
CA MET A 37 5.57 0.75 16.73
C MET A 37 5.05 1.88 17.61
N ASN A 38 5.96 2.61 18.26
CA ASN A 38 5.63 3.88 18.91
C ASN A 38 5.15 4.94 17.89
N ASP A 39 4.63 6.05 18.38
CA ASP A 39 4.09 7.14 17.54
C ASP A 39 5.11 7.69 16.52
N ARG A 40 6.41 7.71 16.86
CA ARG A 40 7.47 8.18 15.95
C ARG A 40 7.73 7.19 14.82
N GLN A 41 7.80 5.89 15.13
CA GLN A 41 7.96 4.84 14.12
C GLN A 41 6.76 4.79 13.18
N LEU A 42 5.54 4.87 13.74
CA LEU A 42 4.32 4.89 12.94
C LEU A 42 4.27 6.11 12.01
N GLU A 43 4.65 7.29 12.50
CA GLU A 43 4.71 8.50 11.68
C GLU A 43 5.77 8.38 10.57
N TYR A 44 6.93 7.79 10.86
CA TYR A 44 7.95 7.53 9.84
C TYR A 44 7.42 6.65 8.71
N PHE A 45 6.81 5.51 9.05
CA PHE A 45 6.24 4.61 8.05
C PHE A 45 5.06 5.22 7.31
N ARG A 46 4.22 6.02 8.00
CA ARG A 46 3.12 6.77 7.38
C ARG A 46 3.64 7.73 6.32
N ARG A 47 4.65 8.56 6.63
CA ARG A 47 5.27 9.48 5.65
C ARG A 47 5.88 8.72 4.49
N LYS A 48 6.63 7.64 4.77
CA LYS A 48 7.24 6.80 3.74
C LYS A 48 6.21 6.21 2.77
N LEU A 49 5.10 5.69 3.29
CA LEU A 49 4.00 5.16 2.51
C LEU A 49 3.30 6.24 1.68
N LEU A 50 3.07 7.44 2.24
CA LEU A 50 2.43 8.54 1.53
C LEU A 50 3.30 9.08 0.39
N ILE A 51 4.61 9.25 0.63
CA ILE A 51 5.56 9.65 -0.42
C ILE A 51 5.56 8.62 -1.54
N TRP A 52 5.70 7.34 -1.19
CA TRP A 52 5.71 6.27 -2.19
C TRP A 52 4.39 6.18 -2.97
N LYS A 53 3.25 6.40 -2.31
CA LYS A 53 1.94 6.49 -2.98
C LYS A 53 1.93 7.63 -3.99
N GLN A 54 2.41 8.81 -3.61
CA GLN A 54 2.42 9.97 -4.49
C GLN A 54 3.31 9.72 -5.72
N GLU A 55 4.52 9.17 -5.52
CA GLU A 55 5.42 8.80 -6.62
C GLU A 55 4.75 7.85 -7.62
N LEU A 56 3.98 6.86 -7.16
CA LEU A 56 3.26 5.94 -8.04
C LEU A 56 2.12 6.61 -8.80
N LEU A 57 1.45 7.59 -8.19
CA LEU A 57 0.38 8.35 -8.83
C LEU A 57 0.94 9.29 -9.90
N ASP A 58 2.05 9.96 -9.60
CA ASP A 58 2.73 10.85 -10.53
C ASP A 58 3.25 10.07 -11.75
N GLN A 59 3.93 8.94 -11.53
CA GLN A 59 4.35 8.04 -12.61
C GLN A 59 3.17 7.54 -13.46
N SER A 60 2.04 7.23 -12.82
CA SER A 60 0.85 6.79 -13.53
C SER A 60 0.24 7.92 -14.38
N ALA A 61 0.30 9.17 -13.92
CA ALA A 61 -0.18 10.33 -14.65
C ALA A 61 0.69 10.60 -15.88
N GLU A 62 2.03 10.62 -15.71
CA GLU A 62 3.00 10.77 -16.80
C GLU A 62 2.82 9.70 -17.89
N THR A 63 2.59 8.45 -17.48
CA THR A 63 2.33 7.35 -18.43
C THR A 63 1.04 7.57 -19.23
N ILE A 64 -0.01 8.12 -18.60
CA ILE A 64 -1.28 8.42 -19.28
C ILE A 64 -1.07 9.53 -20.32
N ASP A 65 -0.32 10.58 -19.96
CA ASP A 65 -0.03 11.68 -20.87
C ASP A 65 0.78 11.18 -22.09
N SER A 66 1.78 10.33 -21.88
CA SER A 66 2.54 9.65 -22.96
C SER A 66 1.64 8.81 -23.88
N LEU A 67 0.72 8.03 -23.30
CA LEU A 67 -0.24 7.21 -24.04
C LEU A 67 -1.24 8.03 -24.87
N GLN A 68 -1.60 9.22 -24.39
CA GLN A 68 -2.48 10.13 -25.11
C GLN A 68 -1.76 10.83 -26.26
N ASP A 69 -0.50 11.19 -26.08
CA ASP A 69 0.30 11.86 -27.10
C ASP A 69 0.69 10.91 -28.24
N SER A 70 1.16 9.70 -27.91
CA SER A 70 1.44 8.64 -28.89
C SER A 70 0.20 8.28 -29.74
N GLY A 71 -0.99 8.22 -29.12
CA GLY A 71 -2.23 7.93 -29.84
C GLY A 71 -2.73 9.02 -30.81
N ARG A 72 -2.14 10.22 -30.80
CA ARG A 72 -2.46 11.31 -31.73
C ARG A 72 -1.66 11.25 -33.03
N ASN A 73 -0.52 10.55 -33.03
CA ASN A 73 0.28 10.36 -34.23
C ASN A 73 -0.28 9.18 -35.02
N VAL A 74 -0.42 9.32 -36.33
CA VAL A 74 -0.81 8.20 -37.22
C VAL A 74 0.48 7.48 -37.62
N PRO A 75 0.74 6.26 -37.10
CA PRO A 75 1.97 5.54 -37.41
C PRO A 75 1.89 4.99 -38.82
N ASP A 76 3.04 4.84 -39.48
CA ASP A 76 3.10 3.97 -40.66
C ASP A 76 2.86 2.51 -40.23
N ILE A 77 2.46 1.66 -41.19
CA ILE A 77 2.13 0.25 -41.00
C ILE A 77 3.30 -0.51 -40.33
N ALA A 78 4.55 -0.10 -40.61
CA ALA A 78 5.74 -0.69 -40.00
C ALA A 78 5.89 -0.37 -38.50
N ASP A 79 5.50 0.82 -38.07
CA ASP A 79 5.67 1.30 -36.69
C ASP A 79 4.51 0.86 -35.79
N ARG A 80 3.33 0.63 -36.38
CA ARG A 80 2.10 0.27 -35.66
C ARG A 80 2.24 -0.96 -34.76
N ALA A 81 2.96 -1.98 -35.21
CA ALA A 81 3.14 -3.21 -34.45
C ALA A 81 4.00 -3.00 -33.19
N SER A 82 5.04 -2.17 -33.29
CA SER A 82 5.91 -1.81 -32.16
C SER A 82 5.14 -0.97 -31.14
N GLU A 83 4.45 0.08 -31.58
CA GLU A 83 3.68 0.95 -30.69
C GLU A 83 2.58 0.22 -29.93
N GLU A 84 1.87 -0.72 -30.58
CA GLU A 84 0.85 -1.52 -29.91
C GLU A 84 1.46 -2.38 -28.79
N THR A 85 2.66 -2.93 -29.02
CA THR A 85 3.39 -3.74 -28.04
C THR A 85 3.81 -2.88 -26.85
N ASP A 86 4.37 -1.70 -27.11
CA ASP A 86 4.81 -0.76 -26.07
C ASP A 86 3.62 -0.28 -25.23
N ARG A 87 2.51 0.07 -25.87
CA ARG A 87 1.25 0.43 -25.20
C ARG A 87 0.72 -0.70 -24.33
N ALA A 88 0.76 -1.94 -24.81
CA ALA A 88 0.33 -3.09 -24.02
C ALA A 88 1.22 -3.29 -22.77
N LEU A 89 2.53 -3.02 -22.87
CA LEU A 89 3.44 -3.07 -21.75
C LEU A 89 3.14 -1.97 -20.71
N GLU A 90 2.92 -0.73 -21.16
CA GLU A 90 2.58 0.40 -20.30
C GLU A 90 1.28 0.16 -19.52
N LEU A 91 0.24 -0.35 -20.20
CA LEU A 91 -1.04 -0.70 -19.55
C LEU A 91 -0.86 -1.75 -18.45
N ARG A 92 -0.02 -2.77 -18.67
CA ARG A 92 0.28 -3.81 -17.67
C ARG A 92 1.05 -3.24 -16.48
N THR A 93 2.00 -2.33 -16.73
CA THR A 93 2.75 -1.65 -15.67
C THR A 93 1.82 -0.81 -14.80
N ARG A 94 0.91 -0.03 -15.42
CA ARG A 94 -0.09 0.76 -14.70
C ARG A 94 -1.01 -0.10 -13.83
N ASP A 95 -1.46 -1.24 -14.33
CA ASP A 95 -2.29 -2.16 -13.55
C ASP A 95 -1.56 -2.71 -12.31
N ARG A 96 -0.24 -2.92 -12.40
CA ARG A 96 0.59 -3.30 -11.25
C ARG A 96 0.73 -2.15 -10.25
N GLN A 97 1.01 -0.93 -10.73
CA GLN A 97 1.08 0.27 -9.89
C GLN A 97 -0.25 0.51 -9.16
N ARG A 98 -1.40 0.39 -9.83
CA ARG A 98 -2.73 0.51 -9.21
C ARG A 98 -2.93 -0.51 -8.08
N LYS A 99 -2.57 -1.77 -8.31
CA LYS A 99 -2.64 -2.81 -7.26
C LYS A 99 -1.70 -2.49 -6.10
N LEU A 100 -0.53 -1.93 -6.38
CA LEU A 100 0.46 -1.53 -5.38
C LEU A 100 -0.05 -0.37 -4.52
N VAL A 101 -0.66 0.65 -5.12
CA VAL A 101 -1.36 1.73 -4.41
C VAL A 101 -2.41 1.17 -3.47
N GLY A 102 -3.21 0.19 -3.92
CA GLY A 102 -4.18 -0.49 -3.05
C GLY A 102 -3.54 -1.19 -1.84
N LYS A 103 -2.33 -1.73 -1.96
CA LYS A 103 -1.57 -2.31 -0.84
C LYS A 103 -1.03 -1.23 0.11
N ILE A 104 -0.60 -0.09 -0.42
CA ILE A 104 -0.17 1.06 0.39
C ILE A 104 -1.35 1.61 1.20
N ASP A 105 -2.52 1.75 0.59
CA ASP A 105 -3.73 2.18 1.29
C ASP A 105 -4.14 1.20 2.40
N ALA A 106 -3.96 -0.10 2.18
CA ALA A 106 -4.17 -1.10 3.22
C ALA A 106 -3.17 -0.95 4.38
N ALA A 107 -1.89 -0.72 4.09
CA ALA A 107 -0.88 -0.47 5.11
C ALA A 107 -1.17 0.80 5.93
N LEU A 108 -1.61 1.88 5.28
CA LEU A 108 -2.03 3.12 5.96
C LEU A 108 -3.22 2.89 6.89
N ARG A 109 -4.25 2.13 6.46
CA ARG A 109 -5.36 1.75 7.34
C ARG A 109 -4.90 0.92 8.54
N ARG A 110 -3.93 0.01 8.36
CA ARG A 110 -3.35 -0.76 9.47
C ARG A 110 -2.64 0.12 10.49
N ILE A 111 -2.00 1.22 10.05
CA ILE A 111 -1.42 2.22 10.97
C ILE A 111 -2.52 2.88 11.79
N GLU A 112 -3.64 3.24 11.15
CA GLU A 112 -4.78 3.87 11.82
C GLU A 112 -5.45 2.94 12.84
N ASN A 113 -5.53 1.64 12.51
CA ASN A 113 -6.10 0.61 13.38
C ASN A 113 -5.14 0.10 14.47
N GLY A 114 -3.86 0.49 14.45
CA GLY A 114 -2.85 0.00 15.39
C GLY A 114 -2.36 -1.43 15.12
N GLU A 115 -2.55 -1.95 13.91
CA GLU A 115 -2.17 -3.31 13.48
C GLU A 115 -0.89 -3.32 12.62
N PHE A 116 -0.35 -2.15 12.30
CA PHE A 116 0.85 -2.04 11.49
C PHE A 116 2.08 -2.58 12.24
N GLY A 117 2.97 -3.23 11.51
CA GLY A 117 4.20 -3.81 12.05
C GLY A 117 4.09 -5.23 12.59
N TYR A 118 2.89 -5.82 12.63
CA TYR A 118 2.68 -7.19 13.11
C TYR A 118 2.27 -8.15 11.98
N CYS A 119 2.68 -9.41 12.10
CA CYS A 119 2.37 -10.46 11.13
C CYS A 119 0.88 -10.81 11.17
N GLU A 120 0.19 -10.76 10.02
CA GLU A 120 -1.24 -11.10 9.93
C GLU A 120 -1.54 -12.58 10.24
N VAL A 121 -0.53 -13.45 10.18
CA VAL A 121 -0.70 -14.90 10.41
C VAL A 121 -0.30 -15.31 11.82
N THR A 122 0.80 -14.79 12.36
CA THR A 122 1.34 -15.21 13.65
C THR A 122 1.14 -14.19 14.77
N GLY A 123 0.84 -12.92 14.44
CA GLY A 123 0.80 -11.81 15.39
C GLY A 123 2.19 -11.31 15.82
N GLU A 124 3.27 -11.94 15.36
CA GLU A 124 4.63 -11.58 15.75
C GLU A 124 5.10 -10.26 15.10
N PRO A 125 6.02 -9.53 15.75
CA PRO A 125 6.57 -8.30 15.17
C PRO A 125 7.34 -8.60 13.88
N ILE A 126 7.05 -7.83 12.84
CA ILE A 126 7.81 -7.79 11.60
C ILE A 126 9.03 -6.90 11.84
N SER A 127 10.23 -7.39 11.50
CA SER A 127 11.46 -6.65 11.76
C SER A 127 11.45 -5.26 11.09
N LEU A 128 11.99 -4.26 11.81
CA LEU A 128 12.08 -2.89 11.30
C LEU A 128 12.83 -2.82 9.98
N LYS A 129 13.92 -3.58 9.82
CA LYS A 129 14.68 -3.68 8.57
C LYS A 129 13.81 -4.16 7.39
N ARG A 130 12.90 -5.12 7.62
CA ARG A 130 11.98 -5.60 6.59
C ARG A 130 10.92 -4.57 6.24
N LEU A 131 10.33 -3.91 7.23
CA LEU A 131 9.35 -2.85 7.00
C LEU A 131 10.00 -1.64 6.32
N ASP A 132 11.24 -1.31 6.65
CA ASP A 132 11.97 -0.23 6.00
C ASP A 132 12.25 -0.59 4.54
N ALA A 133 12.68 -1.82 4.24
CA ALA A 133 12.85 -2.27 2.85
C ALA A 133 11.51 -2.39 2.09
N ARG A 134 10.45 -2.83 2.76
CA ARG A 134 9.13 -3.07 2.16
C ARG A 134 8.00 -2.76 3.16
N PRO A 135 7.50 -1.51 3.22
CA PRO A 135 6.56 -1.07 4.25
C PRO A 135 5.14 -1.62 4.07
N ILE A 136 4.87 -2.33 2.97
CA ILE A 136 3.61 -3.06 2.73
C ILE A 136 3.69 -4.54 3.12
N ALA A 137 4.79 -4.99 3.75
CA ALA A 137 4.93 -6.37 4.18
C ALA A 137 3.92 -6.69 5.28
N THR A 138 3.13 -7.74 5.09
CA THR A 138 2.08 -8.16 6.03
C THR A 138 2.46 -9.33 6.90
N MET A 139 3.60 -9.97 6.61
CA MET A 139 4.07 -11.20 7.26
C MET A 139 5.56 -11.09 7.60
N THR A 140 5.99 -11.81 8.63
CA THR A 140 7.41 -12.04 8.92
C THR A 140 8.10 -12.83 7.79
N LEU A 141 9.43 -12.87 7.76
CA LEU A 141 10.18 -13.66 6.78
C LEU A 141 9.83 -15.15 6.88
N GLU A 142 9.87 -15.69 8.10
CA GLU A 142 9.57 -17.11 8.34
C GLU A 142 8.14 -17.49 7.94
N ALA A 143 7.17 -16.63 8.28
CA ALA A 143 5.78 -16.86 7.89
C ALA A 143 5.61 -16.81 6.36
N GLN A 144 6.29 -15.87 5.69
CA GLN A 144 6.28 -15.74 4.23
C GLN A 144 6.88 -16.99 3.56
N GLU A 145 8.06 -17.44 4.02
CA GLU A 145 8.73 -18.64 3.47
C GLU A 145 7.88 -19.90 3.65
N LYS A 146 7.21 -20.04 4.79
CA LYS A 146 6.30 -21.16 5.06
C LYS A 146 5.07 -21.12 4.14
N HIS A 147 4.53 -19.92 3.87
CA HIS A 147 3.41 -19.75 2.94
C HIS A 147 3.81 -20.11 1.51
N GLU A 148 4.92 -19.58 1.02
CA GLU A 148 5.45 -19.86 -0.33
C GLU A 148 5.78 -21.34 -0.53
N ARG A 149 6.33 -22.01 0.50
CA ARG A 149 6.59 -23.46 0.44
C ARG A 149 5.30 -24.27 0.26
N ARG A 150 4.21 -23.89 0.95
CA ARG A 150 2.92 -24.58 0.84
C ARG A 150 2.30 -24.35 -0.53
N GLU A 151 2.34 -23.12 -1.04
CA GLU A 151 1.84 -22.81 -2.38
C GLU A 151 2.58 -23.59 -3.48
N ARG A 152 3.90 -23.78 -3.33
CA ARG A 152 4.69 -24.56 -4.29
C ARG A 152 4.24 -26.02 -4.36
N VAL A 153 4.05 -26.67 -3.21
CA VAL A 153 3.60 -28.08 -3.15
C VAL A 153 2.24 -28.22 -3.84
N HIS A 154 1.30 -27.30 -3.59
CA HIS A 154 -0.03 -27.36 -4.20
C HIS A 154 -0.11 -27.02 -5.69
N ARG A 155 0.95 -26.45 -6.28
CA ARG A 155 1.00 -26.14 -7.72
C ARG A 155 1.57 -27.30 -8.55
N GLU A 156 2.24 -28.24 -7.90
CA GLU A 156 2.88 -29.40 -8.52
C GLU A 156 1.96 -30.65 -8.51
N ASP A 157 0.79 -30.58 -7.85
CA ASP A 157 -0.32 -31.55 -7.87
C ASP A 157 -1.41 -31.15 -8.88
#